data_AF-A0A0Q9RG90-F1
#
_entry.id   AF-A0A0Q9RG90-F1
#
_cell.length_a   1.000
_cell.length_b   1.000
_cell.length_c   1.000
_cell.angle_alpha   90.00
_cell.angle_beta   90.00
_cell.angle_gamma   90.00
#
_symmetry.space_group_name_H-M   'P 1'
#
loop_
_entity.id
_entity.type
_entity.pdbx_description
1 polymer ?
#
loop_
_entity_poly.entity_id
_entity_poly.type
_entity_poly.pdbx_seq_one_letter_code
_entity_poly.pdbx_strand_id
1 'polypeptide(L)'
;MNWHAFFREEEYKELLMRYPDTANEIRSWAIKNGSNYLIPYREIKEFNELDALYSELKSRELCWTDSPVTALSEFTYSIQRQWARFAELASTSEEVYVLEAVFFQHQIHDLLGHYQAVDRHIEQHIQGIADQIAALHPVVIYLTQPSVREQQVWISSIRSRPRFATEQSLWKTASGSN
;
A
#
# COMPACT_ATOMS: atom_id res chain seq x y z
N MET A 1 -4.37 3.31 -2.34
CA MET A 1 -4.84 2.73 -1.06
C MET A 1 -3.68 2.75 -0.06
N ASN A 2 -3.02 3.90 0.15
CA ASN A 2 -1.59 3.87 0.52
C ASN A 2 -1.26 4.47 1.89
N TRP A 3 -2.20 5.15 2.55
CA TRP A 3 -1.91 5.91 3.77
C TRP A 3 -2.86 5.53 4.90
N HIS A 4 -2.70 4.30 5.36
CA HIS A 4 -3.44 3.76 6.50
C HIS A 4 -2.48 3.52 7.65
N ALA A 5 -2.85 4.01 8.82
CA ALA A 5 -2.20 3.66 10.07
C ALA A 5 -2.71 2.30 10.56
N PHE A 6 -1.80 1.42 10.97
CA PHE A 6 -2.12 0.08 11.48
C PHE A 6 -2.11 0.04 13.00
N PHE A 7 -3.15 -0.56 13.57
CA PHE A 7 -3.28 -0.80 15.00
C PHE A 7 -3.80 -2.22 15.25
N ARG A 8 -3.22 -2.91 16.23
CA ARG A 8 -3.86 -4.08 16.84
C ARG A 8 -4.99 -3.61 17.76
N GLU A 9 -5.90 -4.51 18.11
CA GLU A 9 -7.10 -4.17 18.87
C GLU A 9 -6.83 -3.38 20.16
N GLU A 10 -5.85 -3.80 20.96
CA GLU A 10 -5.51 -3.10 22.20
C GLU A 10 -4.90 -1.72 21.93
N GLU A 11 -4.00 -1.61 20.94
CA GLU A 11 -3.39 -0.34 20.54
C GLU A 11 -4.44 0.65 20.02
N TYR A 12 -5.46 0.15 19.32
CA TYR A 12 -6.60 0.94 18.86
C TYR A 12 -7.47 1.43 20.03
N LYS A 13 -7.75 0.56 21.02
CA LYS A 13 -8.47 0.98 22.23
C LYS A 13 -7.70 2.06 22.98
N GLU A 14 -6.39 1.91 23.12
CA GLU A 14 -5.54 2.91 23.75
C GLU A 14 -5.50 4.23 22.97
N LEU A 15 -5.46 4.19 21.63
CA LEU A 15 -5.57 5.38 20.79
C LEU A 15 -6.85 6.17 21.10
N LEU A 16 -7.99 5.48 21.18
CA LEU A 16 -9.27 6.12 21.50
C LEU A 16 -9.32 6.70 22.92
N MET A 17 -8.58 6.12 23.87
CA MET A 17 -8.45 6.67 25.23
C MET A 17 -7.54 7.91 25.27
N ARG A 18 -6.48 7.96 24.44
CA ARG A 18 -5.58 9.12 24.35
C ARG A 18 -6.24 10.32 23.68
N TYR A 19 -7.15 10.08 22.73
CA TYR A 19 -7.84 11.13 21.97
C TYR A 19 -9.37 11.02 22.12
N PRO A 20 -9.92 11.26 23.33
CA PRO A 20 -11.35 11.10 23.57
C PRO A 20 -12.22 12.05 22.73
N ASP A 21 -11.75 13.28 22.51
CA ASP A 21 -12.48 14.32 21.78
C ASP A 21 -12.65 13.99 20.28
N THR A 22 -11.72 13.25 19.70
CA THR A 22 -11.77 12.79 18.30
C THR A 22 -12.08 11.30 18.16
N ALA A 23 -12.36 10.59 19.26
CA ALA A 23 -12.58 9.15 19.25
C ALA A 23 -13.75 8.73 18.33
N ASN A 24 -14.80 9.53 18.23
CA ASN A 24 -15.92 9.25 17.33
C ASN A 24 -15.52 9.35 15.87
N GLU A 25 -14.67 10.33 15.52
CA GLU A 25 -14.15 10.50 14.17
C GLU A 25 -13.17 9.37 13.83
N ILE A 26 -12.29 9.00 14.76
CA ILE A 26 -11.43 7.83 14.58
C ILE A 26 -12.26 6.56 14.33
N ARG A 27 -13.39 6.38 15.03
CA ARG A 27 -14.28 5.24 14.83
C ARG A 27 -14.99 5.26 13.48
N SER A 28 -15.40 6.42 12.97
CA SER A 28 -16.13 6.51 11.69
C SER A 28 -15.24 6.13 10.50
N TRP A 29 -13.94 6.44 10.59
CA TRP A 29 -12.96 6.12 9.55
C TRP A 29 -12.23 4.78 9.74
N ALA A 30 -12.26 4.20 10.94
CA ALA A 30 -11.55 2.96 11.23
C ALA A 30 -12.14 1.76 10.46
N ILE A 31 -11.27 1.08 9.73
CA ILE A 31 -11.58 -0.12 8.97
C ILE A 31 -11.12 -1.35 9.78
N LYS A 32 -12.06 -2.15 10.28
CA LYS A 32 -11.76 -3.34 11.09
C LYS A 32 -11.44 -4.57 10.24
N ASN A 33 -10.21 -5.08 10.35
CA ASN A 33 -9.69 -6.30 9.74
C ASN A 33 -9.46 -7.40 10.78
N GLY A 34 -10.49 -8.17 11.13
CA GLY A 34 -10.39 -9.17 12.20
C GLY A 34 -10.10 -8.49 13.55
N SER A 35 -8.94 -8.77 14.14
CA SER A 35 -8.44 -8.13 15.38
C SER A 35 -7.59 -6.87 15.13
N ASN A 36 -7.46 -6.42 13.88
CA ASN A 36 -6.64 -5.27 13.51
C ASN A 36 -7.51 -4.15 12.94
N TYR A 37 -6.99 -2.93 12.99
CA TYR A 37 -7.64 -1.72 12.51
C TYR A 37 -6.71 -0.98 11.55
N LEU A 38 -7.29 -0.49 10.46
CA LEU A 38 -6.65 0.41 9.52
C LEU A 38 -7.37 1.75 9.56
N ILE A 39 -6.64 2.84 9.77
CA ILE A 39 -7.22 4.18 9.84
C ILE A 39 -6.62 5.00 8.69
N PRO A 40 -7.40 5.36 7.65
CA PRO A 40 -6.95 6.37 6.70
C PRO A 40 -6.75 7.68 7.46
N TYR A 41 -5.75 8.49 7.11
CA TYR A 41 -5.50 9.70 7.91
C TYR A 41 -5.08 10.94 7.14
N ARG A 42 -4.35 10.82 6.02
CA ARG A 42 -3.80 11.99 5.31
C ARG A 42 -4.86 12.93 4.74
N GLU A 43 -6.02 12.40 4.36
CA GLU A 43 -7.10 13.17 3.72
C GLU A 43 -8.19 13.61 4.69
N ILE A 44 -8.03 13.35 5.99
CA ILE A 44 -9.04 13.65 7.01
C ILE A 44 -8.64 14.94 7.73
N LYS A 45 -9.48 15.97 7.57
CA LYS A 45 -9.20 17.32 8.04
C LYS A 45 -9.06 17.37 9.57
N GLU A 46 -9.94 16.67 10.26
CA GLU A 46 -10.01 16.58 11.72
C GLU A 46 -8.73 15.98 12.32
N PHE A 47 -8.07 15.09 11.60
CA PHE A 47 -6.79 14.50 12.05
C PHE A 47 -5.63 15.44 11.76
N ASN A 48 -5.67 16.16 10.63
CA ASN A 48 -4.65 17.13 10.24
C ASN A 48 -4.59 18.37 11.15
N GLU A 49 -5.69 18.71 11.82
CA GLU A 49 -5.75 19.84 12.77
C GLU A 49 -5.12 19.52 14.14
N LEU A 50 -4.82 18.24 14.41
CA LEU A 50 -4.20 17.77 15.65
C LEU A 50 -2.84 17.15 15.37
N ASP A 51 -1.78 17.98 15.45
CA ASP A 51 -0.39 17.57 15.16
C ASP A 51 0.04 16.28 15.87
N ALA A 52 -0.37 16.09 17.13
CA ALA A 52 -0.04 14.91 17.91
C ALA A 52 -0.69 13.63 17.35
N LEU A 53 -1.99 13.68 17.04
CA LEU A 53 -2.73 12.57 16.45
C LEU A 53 -2.19 12.25 15.05
N TYR A 54 -2.01 13.28 14.22
CA TYR A 54 -1.47 13.10 12.87
C TYR A 54 -0.09 12.44 12.90
N SER A 55 0.81 12.91 13.79
CA SER A 55 2.15 12.34 13.94
C SER A 55 2.11 10.89 14.41
N GLU A 56 1.20 10.56 15.33
CA GLU A 56 1.02 9.19 15.81
C GLU A 56 0.49 8.26 14.71
N LEU A 57 -0.53 8.68 13.96
CA LEU A 57 -1.07 7.92 12.83
C LEU A 57 0.00 7.71 11.74
N LYS A 58 0.76 8.76 11.42
CA LYS A 58 1.88 8.68 10.48
C LYS A 58 2.98 7.73 10.96
N SER A 59 3.28 7.69 12.26
CA SER A 59 4.28 6.76 12.82
C SER A 59 3.88 5.29 12.71
N ARG A 60 2.59 5.04 12.44
CA ARG A 60 1.96 3.73 12.35
C ARG A 60 1.60 3.36 10.90
N GLU A 61 2.11 4.07 9.91
CA GLU A 61 1.76 3.83 8.51
C GLU A 61 2.14 2.41 8.05
N LEU A 62 1.19 1.70 7.44
CA LEU A 62 1.37 0.30 7.03
C LEU A 62 2.29 0.15 5.81
N CYS A 63 2.12 1.05 4.84
CA CYS A 63 2.92 1.13 3.61
C CYS A 63 3.78 2.39 3.64
N TRP A 64 4.86 2.46 2.87
CA TRP A 64 5.73 3.65 2.80
C TRP A 64 6.43 4.04 4.11
N THR A 65 6.55 3.12 5.04
CA THR A 65 7.23 3.35 6.31
C THR A 65 8.72 3.12 6.19
N ASP A 66 9.54 3.93 6.88
CA ASP A 66 10.99 3.70 6.97
C ASP A 66 11.31 2.34 7.66
N SER A 67 10.37 1.81 8.45
CA SER A 67 10.51 0.54 9.16
C SER A 67 9.15 -0.14 9.37
N PRO A 68 9.05 -1.47 9.21
CA PRO A 68 7.78 -2.16 9.29
C PRO A 68 7.17 -2.07 10.69
N VAL A 69 5.91 -1.62 10.77
CA VAL A 69 5.15 -1.53 12.04
C VAL A 69 4.38 -2.81 12.36
N THR A 70 4.40 -3.78 11.45
CA THR A 70 3.67 -5.07 11.54
C THR A 70 4.58 -6.24 11.21
N ALA A 71 4.15 -7.47 11.50
CA ALA A 71 4.77 -8.66 10.93
C ALA A 71 4.37 -8.84 9.45
N LEU A 72 5.20 -9.53 8.66
CA LEU A 72 4.93 -9.81 7.24
C LEU A 72 3.55 -10.43 6.98
N SER A 73 3.11 -11.34 7.88
CA SER A 73 1.80 -11.98 7.79
C SER A 73 0.65 -10.99 8.02
N GLU A 74 0.80 -10.06 8.96
CA GLU A 74 -0.19 -9.02 9.26
C GLU A 74 -0.28 -8.00 8.12
N PHE A 75 0.87 -7.61 7.55
CA PHE A 75 0.93 -6.79 6.35
C PHE A 75 0.18 -7.44 5.20
N THR A 76 0.53 -8.67 4.86
CA THR A 76 -0.09 -9.42 3.76
C THR A 76 -1.60 -9.58 3.96
N TYR A 77 -2.02 -9.99 5.16
CA TYR A 77 -3.43 -10.13 5.49
C TYR A 77 -4.19 -8.81 5.36
N SER A 78 -3.62 -7.70 5.85
CA SER A 78 -4.27 -6.39 5.83
C SER A 78 -4.51 -5.88 4.41
N ILE A 79 -3.51 -6.06 3.53
CA ILE A 79 -3.60 -5.69 2.12
C ILE A 79 -4.60 -6.57 1.38
N GLN A 80 -4.56 -7.90 1.58
CA GLN A 80 -5.53 -8.82 0.96
C GLN A 80 -6.97 -8.49 1.40
N ARG A 81 -7.22 -8.21 2.68
CA ARG A 81 -8.55 -7.80 3.15
C ARG A 81 -9.03 -6.47 2.57
N GLN A 82 -8.12 -5.56 2.24
CA GLN A 82 -8.49 -4.34 1.52
C GLN A 82 -8.96 -4.65 0.10
N TRP A 83 -8.26 -5.52 -0.63
CA TRP A 83 -8.70 -5.99 -1.95
C TRP A 83 -10.01 -6.77 -1.90
N ALA A 84 -10.24 -7.57 -0.87
CA ALA A 84 -11.52 -8.25 -0.65
C ALA A 84 -12.68 -7.25 -0.56
N ARG A 85 -12.53 -6.17 0.24
CA ARG A 85 -13.55 -5.11 0.34
C ARG A 85 -13.75 -4.39 -0.98
N PHE A 86 -12.67 -4.09 -1.69
CA PHE A 86 -12.77 -3.50 -3.01
C PHE A 86 -13.60 -4.41 -3.93
N ALA A 87 -13.34 -5.72 -3.94
CA ALA A 87 -14.10 -6.66 -4.75
C ALA A 87 -15.57 -6.76 -4.34
N GLU A 88 -15.87 -6.78 -3.03
CA GLU A 88 -17.24 -6.73 -2.51
C GLU A 88 -17.98 -5.49 -3.05
N LEU A 89 -17.37 -4.30 -2.94
CA LEU A 89 -17.96 -3.05 -3.44
C LEU A 89 -18.12 -3.05 -4.96
N ALA A 90 -17.05 -3.37 -5.70
CA ALA A 90 -17.02 -3.37 -7.15
C ALA A 90 -18.01 -4.37 -7.75
N SER A 91 -18.25 -5.52 -7.09
CA SER A 91 -19.18 -6.54 -7.57
C SER A 91 -20.65 -6.08 -7.60
N THR A 92 -20.98 -5.04 -6.84
CA THR A 92 -22.31 -4.43 -6.79
C THR A 92 -22.45 -3.19 -7.67
N SER A 93 -21.37 -2.80 -8.33
CA SER A 93 -21.29 -1.62 -9.19
C SER A 93 -21.42 -2.00 -10.66
N GLU A 94 -21.97 -1.11 -11.47
CA GLU A 94 -21.96 -1.22 -12.95
C GLU A 94 -20.73 -0.54 -13.57
N GLU A 95 -19.80 -0.05 -12.75
CA GLU A 95 -18.60 0.65 -13.20
C GLU A 95 -17.52 -0.32 -13.70
N VAL A 96 -16.74 0.16 -14.68
CA VAL A 96 -15.51 -0.51 -15.12
C VAL A 96 -14.32 0.12 -14.40
N TYR A 97 -13.61 -0.70 -13.61
CA TYR A 97 -12.41 -0.27 -12.91
C TYR A 97 -11.15 -0.58 -13.73
N VAL A 98 -10.39 0.46 -14.05
CA VAL A 98 -9.07 0.33 -14.69
C VAL A 98 -8.01 0.66 -13.65
N LEU A 99 -7.15 -0.32 -13.35
CA LEU A 99 -6.11 -0.21 -12.33
C LEU A 99 -4.74 -0.26 -12.99
N GLU A 100 -3.93 0.77 -12.74
CA GLU A 100 -2.56 0.82 -13.24
C GLU A 100 -1.62 0.00 -12.35
N ALA A 101 -0.61 -0.64 -12.95
CA ALA A 101 0.34 -1.53 -12.27
C ALA A 101 1.09 -0.88 -11.09
N VAL A 102 1.14 0.45 -11.03
CA VAL A 102 1.68 1.22 -9.87
C VAL A 102 0.97 0.84 -8.56
N PHE A 103 -0.26 0.32 -8.63
CA PHE A 103 -1.01 -0.15 -7.46
C PHE A 103 -0.26 -1.18 -6.60
N PHE A 104 0.53 -2.06 -7.22
CA PHE A 104 1.31 -3.07 -6.47
C PHE A 104 2.72 -2.60 -6.15
N GLN A 105 3.23 -1.56 -6.82
CA GLN A 105 4.64 -1.19 -6.73
C GLN A 105 5.08 -0.92 -5.29
N HIS A 106 4.28 -0.23 -4.49
CA HIS A 106 4.62 0.11 -3.11
C HIS A 106 4.57 -1.10 -2.18
N GLN A 107 3.56 -1.95 -2.35
CA GLN A 107 3.42 -3.16 -1.55
C GLN A 107 4.58 -4.13 -1.83
N ILE A 108 4.95 -4.31 -3.11
CA ILE A 108 6.09 -5.14 -3.51
C ILE A 108 7.41 -4.52 -3.05
N HIS A 109 7.55 -3.19 -3.12
CA HIS A 109 8.71 -2.49 -2.58
C HIS A 109 8.87 -2.74 -1.08
N ASP A 110 7.80 -2.59 -0.30
CA ASP A 110 7.83 -2.80 1.14
C ASP A 110 8.17 -4.26 1.47
N LEU A 111 7.59 -5.22 0.74
CA LEU A 111 7.89 -6.65 0.90
C LEU A 111 9.38 -6.94 0.69
N LEU A 112 9.99 -6.39 -0.36
CA LEU A 112 11.41 -6.59 -0.66
C LEU A 112 12.32 -5.82 0.30
N GLY A 113 12.05 -4.54 0.51
CA GLY A 113 12.94 -3.61 1.20
C GLY A 113 12.83 -3.65 2.72
N HIS A 114 11.60 -3.73 3.25
CA HIS A 114 11.34 -3.63 4.69
C HIS A 114 11.13 -4.99 5.34
N TYR A 115 10.41 -5.90 4.66
CA TYR A 115 10.14 -7.23 5.19
C TYR A 115 11.15 -8.29 4.74
N GLN A 116 12.06 -7.96 3.81
CA GLN A 116 13.05 -8.89 3.25
C GLN A 116 12.40 -10.22 2.81
N ALA A 117 11.20 -10.10 2.22
CA ALA A 117 10.40 -11.25 1.83
C ALA A 117 11.10 -11.99 0.69
N VAL A 118 11.21 -13.31 0.84
CA VAL A 118 11.65 -14.21 -0.23
C VAL A 118 10.57 -14.35 -1.30
N ASP A 119 10.96 -14.74 -2.52
CA ASP A 119 10.08 -14.86 -3.69
C ASP A 119 8.76 -15.59 -3.39
N ARG A 120 8.83 -16.74 -2.70
CA ARG A 120 7.62 -17.51 -2.32
C ARG A 120 6.59 -16.68 -1.52
N HIS A 121 7.03 -15.77 -0.65
CA HIS A 121 6.12 -14.95 0.15
C HIS A 121 5.50 -13.85 -0.71
N ILE A 122 6.25 -13.32 -1.67
CA ILE A 122 5.77 -12.33 -2.63
C ILE A 122 4.74 -12.96 -3.58
N GLU A 123 5.04 -14.16 -4.10
CA GLU A 123 4.10 -14.95 -4.90
C GLU A 123 2.81 -15.23 -4.14
N GLN A 124 2.91 -15.69 -2.87
CA GLN A 124 1.74 -15.91 -2.01
C GLN A 124 0.95 -14.63 -1.75
N HIS A 125 1.63 -13.49 -1.58
CA HIS A 125 0.98 -12.20 -1.40
C HIS A 125 0.16 -11.82 -2.64
N ILE A 126 0.78 -11.87 -3.82
CA ILE A 126 0.14 -11.56 -5.11
C ILE A 126 -1.01 -12.52 -5.40
N GLN A 127 -0.79 -13.83 -5.22
CA GLN A 127 -1.81 -14.84 -5.44
C GLN A 127 -3.01 -14.61 -4.53
N GLY A 128 -2.79 -14.34 -3.24
CA GLY A 128 -3.91 -14.10 -2.33
C GLY A 128 -4.69 -12.83 -2.66
N ILE A 129 -4.07 -11.80 -3.26
CA ILE A 129 -4.79 -10.64 -3.81
C ILE A 129 -5.60 -11.06 -5.04
N ALA A 130 -4.99 -11.79 -5.98
CA ALA A 130 -5.66 -12.28 -7.18
C ALA A 130 -6.90 -13.11 -6.83
N ASP A 131 -6.80 -13.95 -5.80
CA ASP A 131 -7.92 -14.75 -5.29
C ASP A 131 -9.06 -13.88 -4.76
N GLN A 132 -8.77 -12.75 -4.09
CA GLN A 132 -9.81 -11.85 -3.59
C GLN A 132 -10.60 -11.17 -4.71
N ILE A 133 -9.97 -10.92 -5.86
CA ILE A 133 -10.60 -10.21 -6.99
C ILE A 133 -11.06 -11.15 -8.11
N ALA A 134 -10.83 -12.47 -7.99
CA ALA A 134 -11.07 -13.44 -9.06
C ALA A 134 -12.52 -13.43 -9.57
N ALA A 135 -13.49 -13.24 -8.67
CA ALA A 135 -14.92 -13.18 -9.01
C ALA A 135 -15.31 -11.96 -9.87
N LEU A 136 -14.47 -10.93 -9.92
CA LEU A 136 -14.66 -9.78 -10.82
C LEU A 136 -14.28 -10.08 -12.27
N HIS A 137 -13.76 -11.28 -12.56
CA HIS A 137 -13.20 -11.64 -13.86
C HIS A 137 -12.18 -10.62 -14.40
N PRO A 138 -11.13 -10.29 -13.61
CA PRO A 138 -10.18 -9.24 -13.99
C PRO A 138 -9.41 -9.61 -15.26
N VAL A 139 -9.19 -8.64 -16.13
CA VAL A 139 -8.37 -8.78 -17.34
C VAL A 139 -7.01 -8.14 -17.08
N VAL A 140 -5.93 -8.91 -17.22
CA VAL A 140 -4.57 -8.40 -17.09
C VAL A 140 -4.01 -8.08 -18.49
N ILE A 141 -3.76 -6.81 -18.73
CA ILE A 141 -3.09 -6.34 -19.95
C ILE A 141 -1.61 -6.13 -19.61
N TYR A 142 -0.77 -7.09 -20.01
CA TYR A 142 0.67 -6.96 -19.85
C TYR A 142 1.29 -6.31 -21.09
N LEU A 143 1.77 -5.08 -20.92
CA LEU A 143 2.48 -4.35 -21.97
C LEU A 143 3.95 -4.72 -21.94
N THR A 144 4.34 -5.70 -22.76
CA THR A 144 5.75 -6.07 -22.95
C THR A 144 6.51 -4.94 -23.64
N GLN A 145 7.66 -4.57 -23.09
CA GLN A 145 8.60 -3.67 -23.75
C GLN A 145 9.81 -4.47 -24.24
N PRO A 146 10.26 -4.30 -25.49
CA PRO A 146 11.43 -5.02 -26.00
C PRO A 146 12.70 -4.72 -25.20
N SER A 147 12.82 -3.49 -24.69
CA SER A 147 13.97 -3.03 -23.90
C SER A 147 13.57 -1.92 -22.93
N VAL A 148 13.56 -2.25 -21.63
CA VAL A 148 13.35 -1.27 -20.55
C VAL A 148 14.38 -0.13 -20.63
N ARG A 149 15.61 -0.46 -21.00
CA ARG A 149 16.71 0.50 -21.13
C ARG A 149 16.44 1.52 -22.24
N GLU A 150 16.09 1.04 -23.43
CA GLU A 150 15.80 1.94 -24.57
C GLU A 150 14.62 2.85 -24.25
N GLN A 151 13.58 2.31 -23.61
CA GLN A 151 12.43 3.11 -23.21
C GLN A 151 12.78 4.14 -22.15
N GLN A 152 13.60 3.81 -21.15
CA GLN A 152 14.06 4.79 -20.16
C GLN A 152 14.93 5.89 -20.80
N VAL A 153 15.84 5.54 -21.69
CA VAL A 153 16.65 6.51 -22.45
C VAL A 153 15.73 7.44 -23.24
N TRP A 154 14.77 6.88 -23.97
CA TRP A 154 13.79 7.62 -24.74
C TRP A 154 12.93 8.55 -23.85
N ILE A 155 12.33 8.05 -22.77
CA ILE A 155 11.56 8.84 -21.80
C ILE A 155 12.41 9.96 -21.20
N SER A 156 13.67 9.68 -20.83
CA SER A 156 14.57 10.67 -20.25
C SER A 156 14.90 11.80 -21.22
N SER A 157 14.99 11.48 -22.52
CA SER A 157 15.21 12.44 -23.60
C SER A 157 13.98 13.32 -23.83
N ILE A 158 12.77 12.74 -23.83
CA ILE A 158 11.51 13.49 -24.00
C ILE A 158 11.22 14.38 -22.81
N ARG A 159 11.51 13.91 -21.59
CA ARG A 159 11.24 14.66 -20.35
C ARG A 159 12.35 15.64 -20.00
N SER A 160 13.37 15.81 -20.85
CA SER A 160 14.57 16.62 -20.58
C SER A 160 15.22 16.33 -19.23
N ARG A 161 15.21 15.05 -18.82
CA ARG A 161 15.74 14.58 -17.54
C ARG A 161 16.71 13.40 -17.74
N PRO A 162 17.87 13.61 -18.39
CA PRO A 162 18.81 12.54 -18.76
C PRO A 162 19.40 11.78 -17.57
N ARG A 163 19.43 12.39 -16.37
CA ARG A 163 19.95 11.76 -15.14
C ARG A 163 19.20 10.48 -14.71
N PHE A 164 17.98 10.25 -15.20
CA PHE A 164 17.19 9.06 -14.86
C PHE A 164 17.42 7.86 -15.81
N ALA A 165 18.27 8.00 -16.84
CA ALA A 165 18.63 6.92 -17.76
C ALA A 165 20.07 6.40 -17.56
N THR A 166 20.65 6.65 -16.38
CA THR A 166 22.00 6.15 -16.04
C THR A 166 21.93 4.73 -15.48
N GLU A 167 23.03 3.96 -15.58
CA GLU A 167 23.07 2.60 -15.01
C GLU A 167 22.85 2.59 -13.49
N GLN A 168 23.35 3.61 -12.78
CA GLN A 168 23.12 3.73 -11.34
C GLN A 168 21.65 3.99 -10.97
N SER A 169 20.87 4.66 -11.85
CA SER A 169 19.43 4.82 -11.66
C SER A 169 18.62 3.57 -12.06
N LEU A 170 19.16 2.73 -12.95
CA LEU A 170 18.55 1.48 -13.39
C LEU A 170 18.59 0.39 -12.30
N TRP A 171 19.71 0.30 -11.58
CA TRP A 171 19.92 -0.74 -10.55
C TRP A 171 19.48 -0.35 -9.14
N LYS A 172 19.36 0.95 -8.81
CA LYS A 172 18.77 1.37 -7.51
C LYS A 172 17.30 0.96 -7.34
N THR A 173 16.61 0.64 -8.43
CA THR A 173 15.26 0.06 -8.42
C THR A 173 15.24 -1.47 -8.38
N ALA A 174 16.39 -2.16 -8.51
CA ALA A 174 16.46 -3.63 -8.58
C ALA A 174 17.44 -4.27 -7.57
N SER A 175 18.29 -3.49 -6.90
CA SER A 175 19.24 -4.00 -5.91
C SER A 175 19.42 -2.99 -4.78
N GLY A 176 18.61 -3.13 -3.73
CA GLY A 176 19.01 -2.68 -2.40
C GLY A 176 20.08 -3.65 -1.87
N SER A 177 21.34 -3.24 -1.92
CA SER A 177 22.44 -3.84 -1.15
C SER A 177 23.61 -2.84 -1.08
N ASN A 178 23.63 -2.07 0.00
CA ASN A 178 24.70 -2.13 1.00
C ASN A 178 24.23 -1.43 2.26
#